data_AF-A0A2N3I0Q8-F1
#
_entry.id   AF-A0A2N3I0Q8-F1
#
_cell.length_a   1.000
_cell.length_b   1.000
_cell.length_c   1.000
_cell.angle_alpha   90.00
_cell.angle_beta   90.00
_cell.angle_gamma   90.00
#
_symmetry.space_group_name_H-M   'P 1'
#
loop_
_entity.id
_entity.type
_entity.pdbx_description
1 polymer ?
#
loop_
_entity_poly.entity_id
_entity_poly.type
_entity_poly.pdbx_seq_one_letter_code
_entity_poly.pdbx_strand_id
1 'polypeptide(L)'
;MNRLNLMATLLFCLVLNACVQKNTCVQHDLKLEASTSQDTIYEGESLSVRLSLQGVESDIFKNKKSQVAFFEDHQEGNDFRTFIDIKPELLGENLIGPFKIKLLGKEYQSNILLVEVIKPASENVQIEMPRQGVVGEKIQIKISGLMSRAYSISFIENDIFTINSQSHSTSYLNGNYTNGASFTVILKKKGVFQLNKDLFKDLPDYVQIDPVQFEVN
;
A
#
# COMPACT_ATOMS: atom_id res chain seq x y z
N MET A 1 18.37 56.07 -56.84
CA MET A 1 18.16 55.35 -55.56
C MET A 1 19.50 54.84 -55.05
N ASN A 2 19.97 55.36 -53.92
CA ASN A 2 21.33 55.15 -53.41
C ASN A 2 21.53 53.72 -52.92
N ARG A 3 22.48 52.99 -53.54
CA ARG A 3 22.88 51.63 -53.15
C ARG A 3 23.33 51.51 -51.69
N LEU A 4 23.76 52.62 -51.09
CA LEU A 4 24.11 52.72 -49.68
C LEU A 4 22.89 52.54 -48.74
N ASN A 5 21.73 53.08 -49.11
CA ASN A 5 20.53 53.00 -48.27
C ASN A 5 19.90 51.60 -48.28
N LEU A 6 20.08 50.85 -49.38
CA LEU A 6 19.63 49.46 -49.51
C LEU A 6 20.51 48.50 -48.70
N MET A 7 21.83 48.74 -48.69
CA MET A 7 22.78 47.97 -47.86
C MET A 7 22.55 48.21 -46.36
N ALA A 8 22.29 49.45 -45.96
CA ALA A 8 22.02 49.79 -44.57
C ALA A 8 20.71 49.16 -44.04
N THR A 9 19.67 49.06 -44.88
CA THR A 9 18.39 48.41 -44.49
C THR A 9 18.50 46.88 -44.44
N LEU A 10 19.24 46.26 -45.36
CA LEU A 10 19.49 44.81 -45.34
C LEU A 10 20.32 44.37 -44.12
N LEU A 11 21.31 45.18 -43.71
CA LEU A 11 22.10 44.88 -42.51
C LEU A 11 21.25 44.98 -41.23
N PHE A 12 20.33 45.95 -41.15
CA PHE A 12 19.48 46.14 -39.97
C PHE A 12 18.45 45.00 -39.79
N CYS A 13 17.93 44.43 -40.89
CA CYS A 13 17.04 43.27 -40.84
C CYS A 13 17.76 41.96 -40.41
N LEU A 14 19.05 41.81 -40.71
CA LEU A 14 19.83 40.63 -40.32
C LEU A 14 20.20 40.63 -38.83
N VAL A 15 20.50 41.80 -38.24
CA VAL A 15 20.84 41.92 -36.81
C VAL A 15 19.61 41.72 -35.92
N LEU A 16 18.43 42.14 -36.37
CA LEU A 16 17.18 41.93 -35.63
C LEU A 16 16.69 40.47 -35.66
N ASN A 17 16.90 39.74 -36.76
CA ASN A 17 16.55 38.31 -36.82
C ASN A 17 17.51 37.40 -36.04
N ALA A 18 18.77 37.81 -35.87
CA ALA A 18 19.74 37.05 -35.06
C ALA A 18 19.49 37.16 -33.55
N CYS A 19 18.75 38.17 -33.08
CA CYS A 19 18.42 38.33 -31.66
C CYS A 19 17.11 37.63 -31.24
N VAL A 20 16.27 37.17 -32.18
CA VAL A 20 15.01 36.46 -31.86
C VAL A 20 15.19 34.94 -31.78
N GLN A 21 16.33 34.39 -32.20
CA GLN A 21 16.63 32.95 -32.13
C GLN A 21 17.38 32.49 -30.87
N LYS A 22 17.65 33.39 -29.91
CA LYS A 22 18.13 32.98 -28.58
C LYS A 22 16.92 32.90 -27.64
N ASN A 23 16.62 31.69 -27.18
CA ASN A 23 15.72 31.33 -26.06
C ASN A 23 14.36 30.72 -26.41
N THR A 24 14.24 29.95 -27.49
CA THR A 24 13.41 28.74 -27.39
C THR A 24 14.22 27.66 -26.68
N CYS A 25 14.48 27.88 -25.39
CA CYS A 25 14.64 26.74 -24.49
C CYS A 25 13.35 25.96 -24.63
N VAL A 26 13.42 24.75 -25.18
CA VAL A 26 12.37 23.75 -25.05
C VAL A 26 12.21 23.54 -23.56
N GLN A 27 11.31 24.30 -22.94
CA GLN A 27 10.83 23.99 -21.60
C GLN A 27 10.06 22.69 -21.77
N HIS A 28 10.71 21.57 -21.51
CA HIS A 28 9.99 20.32 -21.32
C HIS A 28 9.00 20.57 -20.17
N ASP A 29 7.71 20.57 -20.50
CA ASP A 29 6.65 20.74 -19.53
C ASP A 29 6.70 19.53 -18.59
N LEU A 30 7.26 19.75 -17.40
CA LEU A 30 7.28 18.75 -16.35
C LEU A 30 5.84 18.35 -16.03
N LYS A 31 5.58 17.04 -15.99
CA LYS A 31 4.24 16.50 -15.69
C LYS A 31 4.30 15.60 -14.47
N LEU A 32 3.43 15.86 -13.50
CA LEU A 32 3.22 14.95 -12.39
C LEU A 32 2.23 13.86 -12.83
N GLU A 33 2.58 12.60 -12.61
CA GLU A 33 1.72 11.46 -12.89
C GLU A 33 1.54 10.61 -11.64
N ALA A 34 0.31 10.17 -11.38
CA ALA A 34 -0.02 9.22 -10.35
C ALA A 34 -0.35 7.88 -11.00
N SER A 35 0.19 6.79 -10.44
CA SER A 35 -0.02 5.43 -10.92
C SER A 35 -0.11 4.47 -9.74
N THR A 36 -0.79 3.35 -9.94
CA THR A 36 -0.80 2.22 -8.98
C THR A 36 -0.79 0.91 -9.75
N SER A 37 -0.29 -0.15 -9.12
CA SER A 37 -0.30 -1.50 -9.70
C SER A 37 -1.63 -2.23 -9.51
N GLN A 38 -2.53 -1.69 -8.67
CA GLN A 38 -3.79 -2.32 -8.31
C GLN A 38 -4.95 -1.38 -8.66
N ASP A 39 -5.82 -1.82 -9.54
CA ASP A 39 -7.11 -1.18 -9.86
C ASP A 39 -8.23 -1.65 -8.91
N THR A 40 -8.03 -2.77 -8.21
CA THR A 40 -8.93 -3.31 -7.19
C THR A 40 -8.18 -3.64 -5.91
N ILE A 41 -8.73 -3.25 -4.76
CA ILE A 41 -8.24 -3.61 -3.42
C ILE A 41 -9.39 -4.12 -2.54
N TYR A 42 -9.10 -4.77 -1.41
CA TYR A 42 -10.15 -5.06 -0.44
C TYR A 42 -10.29 -3.97 0.62
N GLU A 43 -11.50 -3.89 1.18
CA GLU A 43 -11.82 -3.03 2.32
C GLU A 43 -10.77 -3.15 3.44
N GLY A 44 -10.22 -2.01 3.87
CA GLY A 44 -9.24 -1.93 4.95
C GLY A 44 -7.77 -2.02 4.52
N GLU A 45 -7.48 -2.32 3.24
CA GLU A 45 -6.12 -2.30 2.71
C GLU A 45 -5.60 -0.90 2.40
N SER A 46 -4.27 -0.77 2.43
CA SER A 46 -3.57 0.41 1.93
C SER A 46 -3.18 0.19 0.47
N LEU A 47 -3.56 1.12 -0.38
CA LEU A 47 -3.14 1.26 -1.76
C LEU A 47 -1.85 2.08 -1.81
N SER A 48 -0.79 1.51 -2.36
CA SER A 48 0.43 2.28 -2.65
C SER A 48 0.28 2.98 -4.01
N VAL A 49 0.35 4.32 -3.99
CA VAL A 49 0.30 5.17 -5.17
C VAL A 49 1.69 5.72 -5.43
N ARG A 50 2.19 5.48 -6.64
CA ARG A 50 3.43 6.04 -7.16
C ARG A 50 3.16 7.40 -7.78
N LEU A 51 3.83 8.43 -7.28
CA LEU A 51 3.92 9.73 -7.92
C LEU A 51 5.23 9.84 -8.69
N SER A 52 5.17 10.17 -9.97
CA SER A 52 6.36 10.38 -10.82
C SER A 52 6.33 11.75 -11.49
N LEU A 53 7.48 12.41 -11.53
CA LEU A 53 7.67 13.65 -12.29
C LEU A 53 8.37 13.33 -13.61
N GLN A 54 7.64 13.40 -14.72
CA GLN A 54 8.15 13.13 -16.06
C GLN A 54 8.69 14.41 -16.71
N GLY A 55 9.63 14.25 -17.64
CA GLY A 55 10.19 15.34 -18.45
C GLY A 55 11.42 16.03 -17.86
N VAL A 56 12.04 15.45 -16.82
CA VAL A 56 13.29 15.96 -16.26
C VAL A 56 14.47 15.45 -17.07
N GLU A 57 15.23 16.32 -17.73
CA GLU A 57 16.56 15.98 -18.22
C GLU A 57 17.61 16.19 -17.12
N SER A 58 18.54 15.24 -16.99
CA SER A 58 19.50 15.08 -15.88
C SER A 58 20.27 16.34 -15.48
N ASP A 59 20.42 17.31 -16.38
CA ASP A 59 21.34 18.43 -16.22
C ASP A 59 20.81 19.52 -15.27
N ILE A 60 19.48 19.59 -15.05
CA ILE A 60 18.88 20.58 -14.14
C ILE A 60 19.18 20.26 -12.67
N PHE A 61 19.40 18.97 -12.34
CA PHE A 61 19.61 18.51 -10.97
C PHE A 61 21.06 18.07 -10.67
N LYS A 62 21.94 17.98 -11.67
CA LYS A 62 23.35 17.56 -11.49
C LYS A 62 24.19 18.42 -10.53
N ASN A 63 23.87 19.71 -10.38
CA ASN A 63 24.71 20.66 -9.63
C ASN A 63 24.08 21.22 -8.35
N LYS A 64 22.85 20.82 -8.03
CA LYS A 64 22.25 21.09 -6.73
C LYS A 64 21.93 19.74 -6.14
N LYS A 65 22.58 19.38 -5.01
CA LYS A 65 21.97 18.47 -4.04
C LYS A 65 20.59 19.03 -3.76
N SER A 66 19.61 18.58 -4.53
CA SER A 66 18.34 19.25 -4.61
C SER A 66 17.67 18.90 -3.29
N GLN A 67 17.40 19.93 -2.49
CA GLN A 67 16.60 19.87 -1.27
C GLN A 67 15.13 19.58 -1.63
N VAL A 68 14.89 18.63 -2.52
CA VAL A 68 13.56 18.15 -2.87
C VAL A 68 13.32 16.97 -1.95
N ALA A 69 13.21 17.26 -0.66
CA ALA A 69 13.03 16.30 0.43
C ALA A 69 11.88 15.30 0.19
N PHE A 70 10.97 15.61 -0.74
CA PHE A 70 9.85 14.76 -1.12
C PHE A 70 10.20 13.58 -2.04
N PHE A 71 11.31 13.64 -2.79
CA PHE A 71 11.74 12.62 -3.76
C PHE A 71 13.15 12.07 -3.47
N GLU A 72 13.69 12.31 -2.26
CA GLU A 72 15.08 11.96 -1.92
C GLU A 72 15.35 10.46 -1.88
N ASP A 73 14.35 9.62 -1.61
CA ASP A 73 14.58 8.20 -1.34
C ASP A 73 14.67 7.32 -2.60
N HIS A 74 14.17 7.76 -3.76
CA HIS A 74 14.03 6.90 -4.94
C HIS A 74 14.30 7.64 -6.27
N GLN A 75 15.52 8.11 -6.47
CA GLN A 75 15.97 8.66 -7.76
C GLN A 75 16.71 7.57 -8.56
N GLU A 76 16.22 7.26 -9.77
CA GLU A 76 16.90 6.37 -10.71
C GLU A 76 17.06 7.07 -12.06
N GLY A 77 18.27 7.55 -12.34
CA GLY A 77 18.52 8.36 -13.54
C GLY A 77 17.76 9.69 -13.52
N ASN A 78 16.84 9.86 -14.47
CA ASN A 78 16.04 11.07 -14.66
C ASN A 78 14.64 10.97 -14.05
N ASP A 79 14.29 9.81 -13.48
CA ASP A 79 12.97 9.57 -12.92
C ASP A 79 12.96 9.94 -11.43
N PHE A 80 12.15 10.95 -11.10
CA PHE A 80 11.86 11.34 -9.73
C PHE A 80 10.55 10.67 -9.33
N ARG A 81 10.63 9.70 -8.41
CA ARG A 81 9.47 8.94 -7.93
C ARG A 81 9.39 8.95 -6.42
N THR A 82 8.17 8.97 -5.92
CA THR A 82 7.86 8.76 -4.50
C THR A 82 6.60 7.91 -4.38
N PHE A 83 6.40 7.32 -3.21
CA PHE A 83 5.25 6.49 -2.92
C PHE A 83 4.46 7.11 -1.78
N ILE A 84 3.14 7.09 -1.92
CA ILE A 84 2.21 7.46 -0.86
C ILE A 84 1.27 6.29 -0.64
N ASP A 85 1.06 5.93 0.63
CA ASP A 85 0.10 4.91 0.99
C ASP A 85 -1.21 5.57 1.37
N ILE A 86 -2.29 5.12 0.74
CA ILE A 86 -3.64 5.65 0.91
C ILE A 86 -4.53 4.51 1.33
N LYS A 87 -5.41 4.74 2.30
CA LYS A 87 -6.38 3.73 2.75
C LYS A 87 -7.79 4.20 2.39
N PRO A 88 -8.35 3.78 1.24
CA PRO A 88 -9.72 4.09 0.87
C PRO A 88 -10.70 3.54 1.92
N GLU A 89 -11.68 4.36 2.32
CA GLU A 89 -12.63 4.00 3.38
C GLU A 89 -13.98 3.48 2.84
N LEU A 90 -14.29 3.76 1.57
CA LEU A 90 -15.59 3.46 0.98
C LEU A 90 -15.52 2.28 0.04
N LEU A 91 -16.55 1.44 0.06
CA LEU A 91 -16.73 0.35 -0.91
C LEU A 91 -17.15 0.87 -2.29
N GLY A 92 -16.79 0.12 -3.32
CA GLY A 92 -17.04 0.46 -4.72
C GLY A 92 -15.95 1.34 -5.31
N GLU A 93 -16.31 2.12 -6.31
CA GLU A 93 -15.38 2.97 -7.04
C GLU A 93 -14.94 4.19 -6.22
N ASN A 94 -13.63 4.34 -6.05
CA ASN A 94 -12.99 5.44 -5.36
C ASN A 94 -12.11 6.24 -6.33
N LEU A 95 -12.27 7.57 -6.29
CA LEU A 95 -11.41 8.50 -7.01
C LEU A 95 -10.27 8.95 -6.09
N ILE A 96 -9.03 8.59 -6.45
CA ILE A 96 -7.83 8.86 -5.68
C ILE A 96 -7.01 9.95 -6.36
N GLY A 97 -6.75 11.04 -5.63
CA GLY A 97 -6.14 12.25 -6.16
C GLY A 97 -7.18 13.29 -6.64
N PRO A 98 -6.77 14.30 -7.43
CA PRO A 98 -5.41 14.50 -7.93
C PRO A 98 -4.47 14.99 -6.83
N PHE A 99 -3.20 14.60 -6.92
CA PHE A 99 -2.15 15.05 -6.00
C PHE A 99 -1.50 16.31 -6.52
N LYS A 100 -1.04 17.15 -5.60
CA LYS A 100 -0.39 18.42 -5.92
C LYS A 100 0.97 18.50 -5.24
N ILE A 101 1.98 18.91 -6.00
CA ILE A 101 3.30 19.26 -5.47
C ILE A 101 3.69 20.66 -5.93
N LYS A 102 4.52 21.35 -5.14
CA LYS A 102 5.12 22.63 -5.52
C LYS A 102 6.62 22.45 -5.71
N LEU A 103 7.11 22.71 -6.92
CA LEU A 103 8.52 22.57 -7.27
C LEU A 103 8.98 23.85 -8.00
N LEU A 104 10.09 24.45 -7.54
CA LEU A 104 10.67 25.66 -8.12
C LEU A 104 9.67 26.82 -8.32
N GLY A 105 8.71 26.96 -7.40
CA GLY A 105 7.68 27.99 -7.46
C GLY A 105 6.50 27.71 -8.40
N LYS A 106 6.52 26.59 -9.14
CA LYS A 106 5.40 26.10 -9.96
C LYS A 106 4.65 24.98 -9.22
N GLU A 107 3.34 24.95 -9.37
CA GLU A 107 2.48 23.86 -8.88
C GLU A 107 2.26 22.84 -10.00
N TYR A 108 2.40 21.56 -9.68
CA TYR A 108 2.15 20.44 -10.57
C TYR A 108 1.03 19.59 -9.99
N GLN A 109 0.08 19.19 -10.84
CA GLN A 109 -1.07 18.39 -10.45
C GLN A 109 -1.07 17.07 -11.23
N SER A 110 -1.33 15.96 -10.54
CA SER A 110 -1.42 14.63 -11.16
C SER A 110 -2.78 14.37 -11.83
N ASN A 111 -2.87 13.26 -12.56
CA ASN A 111 -4.14 12.62 -12.88
C ASN A 111 -4.84 12.06 -11.63
N ILE A 112 -6.11 11.71 -11.80
CA ILE A 112 -6.93 10.97 -10.82
C ILE A 112 -6.81 9.47 -11.16
N LEU A 113 -6.76 8.64 -10.14
CA LEU A 113 -6.85 7.18 -10.24
C LEU A 113 -8.25 6.72 -9.86
N LEU A 114 -8.79 5.75 -10.60
CA LEU A 114 -10.02 5.04 -10.25
C LEU A 114 -9.62 3.69 -9.66
N VAL A 115 -10.08 3.41 -8.44
CA VAL A 115 -9.77 2.17 -7.72
C VAL A 115 -11.05 1.60 -7.14
N GLU A 116 -11.32 0.32 -7.39
CA GLU A 116 -12.47 -0.38 -6.82
C GLU A 116 -12.10 -1.01 -5.47
N VAL A 117 -12.90 -0.73 -4.44
CA VAL A 117 -12.74 -1.33 -3.11
C VAL A 117 -13.85 -2.36 -2.92
N ILE A 118 -13.50 -3.63 -2.83
CA ILE A 118 -14.48 -4.72 -2.71
C ILE A 118 -14.39 -5.39 -1.35
N LYS A 119 -15.50 -6.02 -0.94
CA LYS A 119 -15.47 -6.88 0.24
C LYS A 119 -14.82 -8.22 -0.12
N PRO A 120 -13.91 -8.73 0.71
CA PRO A 120 -13.43 -10.11 0.56
C PRO A 120 -14.60 -11.09 0.75
N ALA A 121 -14.53 -12.22 0.03
CA ALA A 121 -15.46 -13.31 0.25
C ALA A 121 -15.30 -13.87 1.68
N SER A 122 -16.37 -14.43 2.23
CA SER A 122 -16.31 -15.07 3.54
C SER A 122 -15.38 -16.27 3.50
N GLU A 123 -14.44 -16.34 4.43
CA GLU A 123 -13.46 -17.42 4.53
C GLU A 123 -13.66 -18.19 5.83
N ASN A 124 -13.75 -19.52 5.75
CA ASN A 124 -13.92 -20.36 6.93
C ASN A 124 -12.58 -20.89 7.39
N VAL A 125 -12.27 -20.74 8.69
CA VAL A 125 -11.14 -21.39 9.32
C VAL A 125 -11.62 -22.44 10.32
N GLN A 126 -10.90 -23.55 10.36
CA GLN A 126 -11.18 -24.66 11.24
C GLN A 126 -10.37 -24.54 12.53
N ILE A 127 -11.01 -24.86 13.65
CA ILE A 127 -10.33 -25.09 14.92
C ILE A 127 -10.13 -26.60 15.13
N GLU A 128 -8.90 -26.99 15.44
CA GLU A 128 -8.57 -28.31 15.94
C GLU A 128 -8.09 -28.22 17.40
N MET A 129 -8.83 -28.84 18.31
CA MET A 129 -8.46 -28.92 19.73
C MET A 129 -9.10 -30.15 20.40
N PRO A 130 -8.57 -30.61 21.55
CA PRO A 130 -9.24 -31.61 22.39
C PRO A 130 -10.61 -31.10 22.86
N ARG A 131 -11.60 -32.00 22.90
CA ARG A 131 -12.96 -31.69 23.40
C ARG A 131 -13.10 -31.82 24.91
N GLN A 132 -12.08 -32.36 25.57
CA GLN A 132 -12.02 -32.56 27.01
C GLN A 132 -10.60 -32.24 27.51
N GLY A 133 -10.50 -31.77 28.74
CA GLY A 133 -9.22 -31.56 29.44
C GLY A 133 -9.40 -31.43 30.94
N VAL A 134 -8.30 -31.23 31.67
CA VAL A 134 -8.28 -31.09 33.13
C VAL A 134 -7.66 -29.76 33.54
N VAL A 135 -8.14 -29.16 34.64
CA VAL A 135 -7.50 -27.95 35.18
C VAL A 135 -6.00 -28.18 35.45
N GLY A 136 -5.17 -27.25 34.98
CA GLY A 136 -3.71 -27.30 35.02
C GLY A 136 -3.07 -28.00 33.83
N GLU A 137 -3.84 -28.68 32.98
CA GLU A 137 -3.35 -29.35 31.78
C GLU A 137 -3.00 -28.37 30.68
N LYS A 138 -1.96 -28.70 29.91
CA LYS A 138 -1.60 -28.01 28.66
C LYS A 138 -2.33 -28.68 27.49
N ILE A 139 -3.13 -27.91 26.77
CA ILE A 139 -3.77 -28.35 25.52
C ILE A 139 -3.27 -27.53 24.34
N GLN A 140 -3.37 -28.11 23.14
CA GLN A 140 -3.05 -27.42 21.89
C GLN A 140 -4.34 -27.06 21.15
N ILE A 141 -4.42 -25.80 20.73
CA ILE A 141 -5.48 -25.27 19.87
C ILE A 141 -4.81 -24.87 18.56
N LYS A 142 -5.24 -25.46 17.45
CA LYS A 142 -4.79 -25.07 16.11
C LYS A 142 -5.92 -24.39 15.37
N ILE A 143 -5.60 -23.33 14.65
CA ILE A 143 -6.47 -22.73 13.64
C ILE A 143 -5.78 -22.89 12.30
N SER A 144 -6.52 -23.36 11.30
CA SER A 144 -6.04 -23.48 9.94
C SER A 144 -7.14 -23.24 8.92
N GLY A 145 -6.77 -22.71 7.76
CA GLY A 145 -7.70 -22.53 6.65
C GLY A 145 -7.00 -22.06 5.37
N LEU A 146 -7.69 -22.22 4.24
CA LEU A 146 -7.30 -21.62 2.97
C LEU A 146 -7.84 -20.20 2.91
N MET A 147 -6.96 -19.27 2.57
CA MET A 147 -7.20 -17.84 2.72
C MET A 147 -6.66 -17.13 1.50
N SER A 148 -7.37 -16.09 1.07
CA SER A 148 -6.89 -15.22 0.00
C SER A 148 -5.65 -14.44 0.42
N ARG A 149 -5.36 -14.34 1.74
CA ARG A 149 -4.31 -13.46 2.29
C ARG A 149 -3.64 -13.99 3.54
N ALA A 150 -2.42 -13.52 3.77
CA ALA A 150 -1.70 -13.68 5.03
C ALA A 150 -2.27 -12.71 6.08
N TYR A 151 -2.53 -13.21 7.29
CA TYR A 151 -2.80 -12.36 8.47
C TYR A 151 -2.31 -13.06 9.73
N SER A 152 -2.07 -12.28 10.79
CA SER A 152 -1.70 -12.78 12.11
C SER A 152 -2.95 -13.02 12.95
N ILE A 153 -2.95 -14.09 13.75
CA ILE A 153 -4.03 -14.38 14.71
C ILE A 153 -3.41 -14.37 16.09
N SER A 154 -3.95 -13.58 17.01
CA SER A 154 -3.48 -13.59 18.40
C SER A 154 -4.56 -14.18 19.30
N PHE A 155 -4.20 -15.04 20.25
CA PHE A 155 -5.16 -15.58 21.23
C PHE A 155 -5.33 -14.59 22.40
N ILE A 156 -6.55 -14.45 22.91
CA ILE A 156 -6.83 -13.59 24.06
C ILE A 156 -6.74 -14.40 25.35
N GLU A 157 -5.84 -14.03 26.26
CA GLU A 157 -5.83 -14.58 27.62
C GLU A 157 -7.13 -14.24 28.34
N ASN A 158 -7.68 -15.21 29.07
CA ASN A 158 -8.94 -15.03 29.78
C ASN A 158 -8.98 -15.84 31.11
N ASP A 159 -10.17 -15.95 31.69
CA ASP A 159 -10.35 -16.69 32.94
C ASP A 159 -10.32 -18.23 32.74
N ILE A 160 -10.48 -18.69 31.50
CA ILE A 160 -10.46 -20.11 31.12
C ILE A 160 -9.04 -20.58 30.78
N PHE A 161 -8.25 -19.75 30.10
CA PHE A 161 -6.95 -20.09 29.54
C PHE A 161 -5.84 -19.13 29.99
N THR A 162 -4.64 -19.67 30.20
CA THR A 162 -3.37 -18.90 30.15
C THR A 162 -2.58 -19.34 28.92
N ILE A 163 -2.00 -18.41 28.16
CA ILE A 163 -1.21 -18.77 26.98
C ILE A 163 0.19 -19.18 27.45
N ASN A 164 0.60 -20.41 27.13
CA ASN A 164 1.95 -20.90 27.40
C ASN A 164 2.90 -20.61 26.24
N SER A 165 2.43 -20.80 25.00
CA SER A 165 3.22 -20.54 23.78
C SER A 165 2.32 -20.40 22.57
N GLN A 166 2.81 -19.71 21.55
CA GLN A 166 2.13 -19.54 20.26
C GLN A 166 3.13 -19.68 19.10
N SER A 167 2.66 -20.17 17.97
CA SER A 167 3.42 -20.25 16.72
C SER A 167 2.53 -19.95 15.52
N HIS A 168 3.08 -19.27 14.53
CA HIS A 168 2.41 -18.95 13.27
C HIS A 168 3.15 -19.58 12.10
N SER A 169 2.38 -20.02 11.12
CA SER A 169 2.88 -20.54 9.85
C SER A 169 2.03 -19.97 8.73
N THR A 170 2.66 -19.38 7.74
CA THR A 170 2.02 -18.97 6.49
C THR A 170 2.74 -19.66 5.35
N SER A 171 2.00 -20.33 4.48
CA SER A 171 2.51 -20.86 3.22
C SER A 171 1.67 -20.34 2.06
N TYR A 172 2.26 -20.30 0.87
CA TYR A 172 1.58 -19.86 -0.35
C TYR A 172 1.72 -20.94 -1.42
N LEU A 173 0.58 -21.46 -1.89
CA LEU A 173 0.54 -22.52 -2.89
C LEU A 173 -0.68 -22.31 -3.80
N ASN A 174 -0.46 -22.37 -5.12
CA ASN A 174 -1.52 -22.28 -6.15
C ASN A 174 -2.42 -21.04 -6.00
N GLY A 175 -1.85 -19.88 -5.69
CA GLY A 175 -2.62 -18.64 -5.57
C GLY A 175 -3.32 -18.44 -4.23
N ASN A 176 -3.24 -19.41 -3.31
CA ASN A 176 -3.87 -19.33 -2.00
C ASN A 176 -2.82 -19.31 -0.89
N TYR A 177 -3.12 -18.56 0.18
CA TYR A 177 -2.39 -18.63 1.42
C TYR A 177 -2.99 -19.71 2.31
N THR A 178 -2.15 -20.52 2.92
CA THR A 178 -2.55 -21.35 4.06
C THR A 178 -1.97 -20.71 5.30
N ASN A 179 -2.84 -20.13 6.13
CA ASN A 179 -2.46 -19.61 7.44
C ASN A 179 -2.77 -20.67 8.49
N GLY A 180 -1.78 -20.95 9.32
CA GLY A 180 -1.87 -21.82 10.47
C GLY A 180 -1.41 -21.06 11.71
N ALA A 181 -2.18 -21.14 12.77
CA ALA A 181 -1.78 -20.68 14.10
C ALA A 181 -1.95 -21.83 15.08
N SER A 182 -0.97 -22.02 15.96
CA SER A 182 -1.02 -23.04 16.99
C SER A 182 -0.71 -22.41 18.34
N PHE A 183 -1.60 -22.65 19.30
CA PHE A 183 -1.54 -22.10 20.64
C PHE A 183 -1.47 -23.25 21.63
N THR A 184 -0.50 -23.21 22.53
CA THR A 184 -0.49 -24.07 23.71
C THR A 184 -1.01 -23.26 24.88
N VAL A 185 -2.11 -23.71 25.47
CA VAL A 185 -2.79 -23.03 26.57
C VAL A 185 -2.87 -23.93 27.79
N ILE A 186 -2.88 -23.33 28.98
CA ILE A 186 -3.10 -24.01 30.26
C ILE A 186 -4.53 -23.75 30.71
N LEU A 187 -5.28 -24.82 31.02
CA LEU A 187 -6.66 -24.75 31.49
C LEU A 187 -6.72 -24.31 32.96
N LYS A 188 -7.54 -23.31 33.30
CA LYS A 188 -7.60 -22.71 34.65
C LYS A 188 -8.87 -23.02 35.42
N LYS A 189 -9.96 -23.27 34.70
CA LYS A 189 -11.31 -23.27 35.26
C LYS A 189 -12.10 -24.47 34.76
N LYS A 190 -12.80 -25.15 35.68
CA LYS A 190 -13.70 -26.26 35.36
C LYS A 190 -15.00 -25.74 34.74
N GLY A 191 -15.60 -26.54 33.88
CA GLY A 191 -16.90 -26.24 33.27
C GLY A 191 -16.95 -26.60 31.79
N VAL A 192 -18.08 -26.27 31.18
CA VAL A 192 -18.32 -26.43 29.74
C VAL A 192 -18.23 -25.07 29.08
N PHE A 193 -17.35 -24.96 28.09
CA PHE A 193 -17.02 -23.71 27.42
C PHE A 193 -17.14 -23.85 25.91
N GLN A 194 -17.19 -22.70 25.24
CA GLN A 194 -17.28 -22.61 23.79
C GLN A 194 -16.14 -21.72 23.30
N LEU A 195 -15.31 -22.26 22.42
CA LEU A 195 -14.26 -21.52 21.75
C LEU A 195 -14.81 -20.99 20.42
N ASN A 196 -14.78 -19.68 20.25
CA ASN A 196 -15.37 -18.97 19.11
C ASN A 196 -14.44 -17.84 18.63
N LYS A 197 -14.89 -17.07 17.63
CA LYS A 197 -14.13 -15.94 17.05
C LYS A 197 -13.72 -14.89 18.09
N ASP A 198 -14.52 -14.66 19.13
CA ASP A 198 -14.30 -13.59 20.12
C ASP A 198 -13.05 -13.80 20.99
N LEU A 199 -12.51 -15.02 21.01
CA LEU A 199 -11.29 -15.36 21.73
C LEU A 199 -10.01 -15.06 20.95
N PHE A 200 -10.15 -14.47 19.76
CA PHE A 200 -9.04 -14.14 18.88
C PHE A 200 -9.00 -12.63 18.58
N LYS A 201 -7.80 -12.07 18.61
CA LYS A 201 -7.47 -10.73 18.12
C LYS A 201 -6.92 -10.80 16.71
N ASP A 202 -7.05 -9.67 16.02
CA ASP A 202 -6.48 -9.43 14.69
C ASP A 202 -7.08 -10.35 13.60
N LEU A 203 -8.17 -11.06 13.92
CA LEU A 203 -8.91 -11.87 12.96
C LEU A 203 -9.78 -10.94 12.09
N PRO A 204 -9.63 -10.95 10.76
CA PRO A 204 -10.45 -10.10 9.91
C PRO A 204 -11.95 -10.41 10.00
N ASP A 205 -12.80 -9.42 9.75
CA ASP A 205 -14.26 -9.55 9.89
C ASP A 205 -14.87 -10.59 8.94
N TYR A 206 -14.28 -10.74 7.75
CA TYR A 206 -14.70 -11.71 6.74
C TYR A 206 -14.33 -13.17 7.07
N VAL A 207 -13.47 -13.39 8.07
CA VAL A 207 -13.12 -14.74 8.52
C VAL A 207 -14.16 -15.24 9.51
N GLN A 208 -14.71 -16.43 9.24
CA GLN A 208 -15.68 -17.12 10.07
C GLN A 208 -15.04 -18.31 10.77
N ILE A 209 -15.47 -18.54 12.01
CA ILE A 209 -15.01 -19.63 12.85
C ILE A 209 -16.22 -20.37 13.39
N ASP A 210 -16.35 -21.65 13.04
CA ASP A 210 -17.36 -22.50 13.65
C ASP A 210 -17.04 -22.74 15.12
N PRO A 211 -17.98 -22.47 16.05
CA PRO A 211 -17.69 -22.61 17.46
C PRO A 211 -17.44 -24.06 17.89
N VAL A 212 -16.47 -24.23 18.77
CA VAL A 212 -16.06 -25.54 19.29
C VAL A 212 -16.36 -25.61 20.78
N GLN A 213 -17.35 -26.43 21.15
CA GLN A 213 -17.63 -26.74 22.55
C GLN A 213 -16.60 -27.75 23.11
N PHE A 214 -16.18 -27.55 24.36
CA PHE A 214 -15.28 -28.42 25.10
C PHE A 214 -15.56 -28.41 26.61
N GLU A 215 -15.13 -29.44 27.32
CA GLU A 215 -15.34 -29.62 28.77
C GLU A 215 -14.02 -29.67 29.53
N VAL A 216 -13.96 -29.01 30.69
CA VAL A 216 -12.81 -29.00 31.59
C VAL A 216 -13.19 -29.58 32.95
N ASN A 217 -12.49 -30.64 33.33
CA ASN A 217 -12.70 -31.41 34.56
C ASN A 217 -11.77 -31.03 35.72
#